data_AF-A0A9D8SG80-F1
#
_entry.id   AF-A0A9D8SG80-F1
#
_cell.length_a   1.000
_cell.length_b   1.000
_cell.length_c   1.000
_cell.angle_alpha   90.00
_cell.angle_beta   90.00
_cell.angle_gamma   90.00
#
_symmetry.space_group_name_H-M   'P 1'
#
loop_
_entity.id
_entity.type
_entity.pdbx_description
1 polymer ?
#
loop_
_entity_poly.entity_id
_entity_poly.type
_entity_poly.pdbx_seq_one_letter_code
_entity_poly.pdbx_strand_id
1 'polypeptide(L)'
;MEFIRRNQGVWAVLAILSVLILVLFTFFGGAEEEEVAMRGKVEPRRMYLSFNMEYPIGAMYANVGDEVHRGDVLGVLQMDDLTSQAEAAKNSIAHYEEEMKDPNVDADEKKLAYSKLSGLRADLLLKEKFLRQGRIVAPADGVISVRLQNPGEMAVAMKPVFYLEAPNSKW
;
A
#
# COMPACT_ATOMS: atom_id res chain seq x y z
N MET A 1 20.92 -82.77 -26.23
CA MET A 1 21.50 -81.60 -25.53
C MET A 1 20.36 -80.66 -25.15
N GLU A 2 19.41 -81.04 -24.29
CA GLU A 2 19.53 -81.28 -22.83
C GLU A 2 19.86 -80.03 -21.98
N PHE A 3 19.30 -78.85 -22.30
CA PHE A 3 19.40 -77.68 -21.40
C PHE A 3 18.09 -76.94 -21.08
N ILE A 4 16.97 -77.24 -21.75
CA ILE A 4 15.72 -76.46 -21.63
C ILE A 4 14.72 -77.07 -20.62
N ARG A 5 14.93 -78.33 -20.18
CA ARG A 5 13.98 -79.03 -19.27
C ARG A 5 14.19 -78.79 -17.77
N ARG A 6 15.35 -78.32 -17.32
CA ARG A 6 15.66 -78.24 -15.88
C ARG A 6 15.11 -76.98 -15.18
N ASN A 7 14.82 -75.91 -15.93
CA ASN A 7 14.40 -74.62 -15.35
C ASN A 7 12.95 -74.23 -15.70
N GLN A 8 12.14 -75.13 -16.27
CA GLN A 8 10.74 -74.85 -16.63
C GLN A 8 9.92 -74.37 -15.41
N GLY A 9 10.20 -74.88 -14.21
CA GLY A 9 9.58 -74.40 -12.97
C GLY A 9 10.00 -72.98 -12.57
N VAL A 10 11.25 -72.57 -12.87
CA VAL A 10 11.75 -71.23 -12.54
C VAL A 10 11.08 -70.16 -13.41
N TRP A 11 10.90 -70.46 -14.70
CA TRP A 11 10.20 -69.55 -15.62
C TRP A 11 8.70 -69.43 -15.28
N ALA A 12 8.06 -70.51 -14.83
CA ALA A 12 6.67 -70.46 -14.36
C ALA A 12 6.53 -69.60 -13.10
N VAL A 13 7.45 -69.70 -12.14
CA VAL A 13 7.44 -68.88 -10.91
C VAL A 13 7.66 -67.41 -11.22
N LEU A 14 8.61 -67.06 -12.11
CA LEU A 14 8.86 -65.67 -12.51
C LEU A 14 7.67 -65.05 -13.25
N ALA A 15 6.99 -65.82 -14.11
CA ALA A 15 5.78 -65.36 -14.78
C ALA A 15 4.67 -65.06 -13.77
N ILE A 16 4.44 -65.94 -12.79
CA ILE A 16 3.47 -65.72 -11.72
C ILE A 16 3.85 -64.50 -10.89
N LEU A 17 5.12 -64.31 -10.54
CA LEU A 17 5.59 -63.16 -9.77
C LEU A 17 5.41 -61.85 -10.54
N SER A 18 5.63 -61.85 -11.85
CA SER A 18 5.41 -60.68 -12.70
C SER A 18 3.94 -60.30 -12.81
N VAL A 19 3.04 -61.29 -12.93
CA VAL A 19 1.60 -61.07 -12.94
C VAL A 19 1.14 -60.61 -11.56
N LEU A 20 1.70 -61.18 -10.49
CA LEU A 20 1.39 -60.77 -9.12
C LEU A 20 1.82 -59.32 -8.87
N ILE A 21 3.01 -58.92 -9.33
CA ILE A 21 3.50 -57.54 -9.26
C ILE A 21 2.60 -56.62 -10.08
N LEU A 22 2.21 -57.01 -11.29
CA LEU A 22 1.34 -56.20 -12.14
C LEU A 22 -0.04 -56.01 -11.53
N VAL A 23 -0.62 -57.08 -10.97
CA VAL A 23 -1.89 -57.04 -10.23
C VAL A 23 -1.73 -56.16 -8.98
N LEU A 24 -0.65 -56.34 -8.20
CA LEU A 24 -0.36 -55.49 -7.05
C LEU A 24 -0.24 -54.03 -7.47
N PHE A 25 0.39 -53.75 -8.60
CA PHE A 25 0.56 -52.40 -9.13
C PHE A 25 -0.76 -51.81 -9.62
N THR A 26 -1.68 -52.60 -10.17
CA THR A 26 -3.03 -52.11 -10.52
C THR A 26 -3.92 -51.90 -9.29
N PHE A 27 -3.75 -52.69 -8.23
CA PHE A 27 -4.54 -52.58 -7.00
C PHE A 27 -3.99 -51.55 -6.00
N PHE A 28 -2.68 -51.32 -5.97
CA PHE A 28 -2.00 -50.36 -5.07
C PHE A 28 -1.45 -49.12 -5.78
N GLY A 29 -1.29 -49.15 -7.10
CA GLY A 29 -0.76 -48.03 -7.91
C GLY A 29 -1.83 -47.05 -8.37
N GLY A 30 -2.89 -46.88 -7.59
CA GLY A 30 -3.67 -45.66 -7.61
C GLY A 30 -2.85 -44.56 -6.93
N ALA A 31 -1.78 -44.12 -7.58
CA ALA A 31 -1.25 -42.80 -7.32
C ALA A 31 -2.33 -41.84 -7.85
N GLU A 32 -3.28 -41.50 -6.99
CA GLU A 32 -4.00 -40.25 -7.16
C GLU A 32 -2.92 -39.20 -7.42
N GLU A 33 -2.94 -38.62 -8.62
CA GLU A 33 -2.47 -37.25 -8.79
C GLU A 33 -3.28 -36.46 -7.77
N GLU A 34 -2.73 -36.35 -6.56
CA GLU A 34 -3.16 -35.42 -5.56
C GLU A 34 -2.90 -34.07 -6.22
N GLU A 35 -3.88 -33.60 -6.99
CA GLU A 35 -3.99 -32.23 -7.39
C GLU A 35 -3.92 -31.50 -6.06
N VAL A 36 -2.73 -31.00 -5.73
CA VAL A 36 -2.49 -30.25 -4.51
C VAL A 36 -3.27 -28.96 -4.71
N ALA A 37 -4.57 -29.03 -4.46
CA ALA A 37 -5.40 -27.92 -4.13
C ALA A 37 -4.77 -27.39 -2.85
N MET A 38 -3.76 -26.54 -3.01
CA MET A 38 -3.24 -25.73 -1.93
C MET A 38 -4.43 -24.94 -1.44
N ARG A 39 -5.11 -25.46 -0.42
CA ARG A 39 -6.15 -24.78 0.32
C ARG A 39 -5.45 -23.73 1.17
N GLY A 40 -4.79 -22.79 0.49
CA GLY A 40 -4.23 -21.61 1.10
C GLY A 40 -5.39 -20.83 1.66
N LYS A 41 -5.40 -20.59 2.97
CA LYS A 41 -6.25 -19.56 3.54
C LYS A 41 -5.78 -18.23 2.94
N VAL A 42 -6.59 -17.65 2.06
CA VAL A 42 -6.35 -16.30 1.55
C VAL A 42 -6.77 -15.36 2.67
N GLU A 43 -5.81 -14.95 3.50
CA GLU A 43 -6.03 -13.86 4.44
C GLU A 43 -5.89 -12.53 3.67
N PRO A 44 -6.90 -11.64 3.74
CA PRO A 44 -6.81 -10.35 3.09
C PRO A 44 -5.63 -9.56 3.67
N ARG A 45 -4.87 -8.91 2.79
CA ARG A 45 -3.76 -8.06 3.22
C ARG A 45 -4.34 -6.83 3.93
N ARG A 46 -4.04 -6.68 5.23
CA ARG A 46 -4.45 -5.52 6.02
C ARG A 46 -3.36 -4.46 6.05
N MET A 47 -3.72 -3.22 5.74
CA MET A 47 -2.85 -2.05 5.74
C MET A 47 -3.32 -1.08 6.83
N TYR A 48 -2.37 -0.57 7.60
CA TYR A 48 -2.62 0.41 8.66
C TYR A 48 -2.44 1.82 8.09
N LEU A 49 -3.49 2.62 8.10
CA LEU A 49 -3.42 4.01 7.64
C LEU A 49 -3.47 4.94 8.84
N SER A 50 -2.45 5.78 8.96
CA SER A 50 -2.25 6.70 10.08
C SER A 50 -1.95 8.11 9.59
N PHE A 51 -2.21 9.11 10.43
CA PHE A 51 -1.68 10.45 10.20
C PHE A 51 -0.20 10.48 10.60
N ASN A 52 0.56 11.29 9.87
CA ASN A 52 1.99 11.51 10.13
C ASN A 52 2.25 12.76 10.98
N MET A 53 1.20 13.39 11.50
CA MET A 53 1.26 14.66 12.24
C MET A 53 0.21 14.66 13.35
N GLU A 54 0.45 15.47 14.37
CA GLU A 54 -0.41 15.61 15.54
C GLU A 54 -1.31 16.84 15.41
N TYR A 55 -2.49 16.67 14.82
CA TYR A 55 -3.51 17.71 14.67
C TYR A 55 -4.90 17.15 14.98
N PRO A 56 -5.89 18.00 15.32
CA PRO A 56 -7.27 17.55 15.40
C PRO A 56 -7.72 16.95 14.06
N ILE A 57 -8.45 15.84 14.11
CA ILE A 57 -9.09 15.26 12.93
C ILE A 57 -10.26 16.15 12.55
N GLY A 58 -10.20 16.79 11.38
CA GLY A 58 -11.27 17.68 10.92
C GLY A 58 -12.45 16.89 10.37
N ALA A 59 -12.21 16.05 9.37
CA ALA A 59 -13.25 15.23 8.75
C ALA A 59 -12.73 13.84 8.38
N MET A 60 -13.64 12.86 8.46
CA MET A 60 -13.45 11.51 7.96
C MET A 60 -14.49 11.26 6.88
N TYR A 61 -14.01 10.94 5.68
CA TYR A 61 -14.86 10.72 4.51
C TYR A 61 -15.20 9.24 4.32
N ALA A 62 -14.35 8.34 4.83
CA ALA A 62 -14.58 6.91 4.75
C ALA A 62 -15.17 6.33 6.05
N ASN A 63 -16.10 5.38 5.89
CA ASN A 63 -16.71 4.60 6.94
C ASN A 63 -16.33 3.12 6.83
N VAL A 64 -16.57 2.38 7.91
CA VAL A 64 -16.37 0.94 7.91
C VAL A 64 -17.35 0.29 6.94
N GLY A 65 -16.84 -0.55 6.04
CA GLY A 65 -17.57 -1.20 4.97
C GLY A 65 -17.50 -0.49 3.62
N ASP A 66 -16.97 0.74 3.57
CA ASP A 66 -16.85 1.48 2.31
C ASP A 66 -15.74 0.88 1.43
N GLU A 67 -16.06 0.70 0.14
CA GLU A 67 -15.08 0.43 -0.91
C GLU A 67 -14.35 1.73 -1.28
N VAL A 68 -13.02 1.66 -1.30
CA VAL A 68 -12.15 2.78 -1.62
C VAL A 68 -11.16 2.38 -2.68
N HIS A 69 -10.79 3.34 -3.52
CA HIS A 69 -9.83 3.17 -4.60
C HIS A 69 -8.52 3.88 -4.26
N ARG A 70 -7.44 3.44 -4.90
CA ARG A 70 -6.12 4.08 -4.78
C ARG A 70 -6.21 5.58 -5.09
N GLY A 71 -5.78 6.39 -4.13
CA GLY A 71 -5.79 7.84 -4.23
C GLY A 71 -6.97 8.52 -3.52
N ASP A 72 -7.99 7.77 -3.11
CA ASP A 72 -9.14 8.32 -2.41
C ASP A 72 -8.73 8.94 -1.08
N VAL A 73 -9.23 10.13 -0.79
CA VAL A 73 -8.98 10.81 0.48
C VAL A 73 -9.94 10.26 1.53
N LEU A 74 -9.40 9.61 2.55
CA LEU A 74 -10.17 8.95 3.60
C LEU A 74 -10.46 9.87 4.79
N GLY A 75 -9.56 10.81 5.04
CA GLY A 75 -9.67 11.74 6.16
C GLY A 75 -8.67 12.88 6.08
N VAL A 76 -9.00 13.98 6.76
CA VAL A 76 -8.23 15.22 6.76
C VAL A 76 -8.11 15.79 8.17
N LEU A 77 -6.94 16.34 8.47
CA LEU A 77 -6.66 17.09 9.69
C LEU A 77 -7.19 18.52 9.57
N GLN A 78 -7.64 19.08 10.68
CA GLN A 78 -7.99 20.49 10.78
C GLN A 78 -6.70 21.31 10.94
N MET A 79 -6.31 22.02 9.89
CA MET A 79 -5.03 22.74 9.80
C MET A 79 -5.27 24.21 9.39
N ASP A 80 -6.28 24.84 9.99
CA ASP A 80 -6.73 26.20 9.63
C ASP A 80 -5.62 27.24 9.83
N ASP A 81 -4.85 27.11 10.91
CA ASP A 81 -3.69 27.96 11.19
C ASP A 81 -2.62 27.82 10.09
N LEU A 82 -2.25 26.59 9.73
CA LEU A 82 -1.24 26.34 8.71
C LEU A 82 -1.70 26.82 7.32
N THR A 83 -3.00 26.69 7.02
CA THR A 83 -3.61 27.20 5.80
C THR A 83 -3.51 28.72 5.75
N SER A 84 -3.89 29.40 6.84
CA SER A 84 -3.80 30.85 6.97
C SER A 84 -2.35 31.36 6.83
N GLN A 85 -1.40 30.66 7.43
CA GLN A 85 0.02 30.99 7.29
C GLN A 85 0.55 30.77 5.86
N ALA A 86 0.08 29.73 5.16
CA ALA A 86 0.46 29.50 3.76
C ALA A 86 -0.09 30.61 2.85
N GLU A 87 -1.31 31.08 3.09
CA GLU A 87 -1.90 32.22 2.38
C GLU A 87 -1.12 33.52 2.65
N ALA A 88 -0.78 33.80 3.91
CA ALA A 88 0.05 34.95 4.27
C ALA A 88 1.43 34.93 3.59
N ALA A 89 2.05 33.75 3.51
CA ALA A 89 3.31 33.56 2.80
C ALA A 89 3.16 33.79 1.28
N LYS A 90 2.08 33.28 0.67
CA LYS A 90 1.75 33.54 -0.74
C LYS A 90 1.58 35.03 -1.03
N ASN A 91 0.86 35.74 -0.16
CA ASN A 91 0.65 37.19 -0.31
C ASN A 91 1.97 37.96 -0.19
N SER A 92 2.85 37.54 0.72
CA SER A 92 4.18 38.13 0.86
C SER A 92 5.03 37.90 -0.39
N ILE A 93 5.01 36.70 -0.98
CA ILE A 93 5.70 36.41 -2.24
C ILE A 93 5.15 37.28 -3.37
N ALA A 94 3.82 37.37 -3.52
CA ALA A 94 3.20 38.19 -4.55
C ALA A 94 3.56 39.68 -4.42
N HIS A 95 3.64 40.20 -3.19
CA HIS A 95 4.07 41.57 -2.95
C HIS A 95 5.51 41.84 -3.44
N TYR A 96 6.47 40.98 -3.07
CA TYR A 96 7.85 41.13 -3.54
C TYR A 96 7.99 40.86 -5.04
N GLU A 97 7.23 39.94 -5.61
CA GLU A 97 7.22 39.70 -7.06
C GLU A 97 6.71 40.91 -7.85
N GLU A 98 5.75 41.66 -7.31
CA GLU A 98 5.25 42.87 -7.94
C GLU A 98 6.26 44.02 -7.84
N GLU A 99 6.88 44.21 -6.68
CA GLU A 99 7.93 45.21 -6.47
C GLU A 99 9.11 45.02 -7.45
N MET A 100 9.47 43.77 -7.75
CA MET A 100 10.56 43.46 -8.68
C MET A 100 10.25 43.74 -10.16
N LYS A 101 8.98 43.90 -10.53
CA LYS A 101 8.57 44.26 -11.90
C LYS A 101 8.78 45.73 -12.20
N ASP A 102 8.94 46.57 -11.19
CA ASP A 102 9.20 47.99 -11.39
C ASP A 102 10.56 48.18 -12.09
N PRO A 103 10.59 48.78 -13.30
CA PRO A 103 11.82 49.00 -14.04
C PRO A 103 12.79 49.96 -13.33
N ASN A 104 12.31 50.77 -12.37
CA ASN A 104 13.12 51.76 -11.66
C ASN A 104 13.95 51.18 -10.49
N VAL A 105 13.76 49.90 -10.15
CA VAL A 105 14.48 49.26 -9.04
C VAL A 105 15.90 48.87 -9.46
N ASP A 106 16.87 49.26 -8.64
CA ASP A 106 18.31 49.04 -8.86
C ASP A 106 18.70 47.56 -8.85
N ALA A 107 19.83 47.24 -9.51
CA ALA A 107 20.30 45.87 -9.64
C ALA A 107 20.66 45.21 -8.28
N ASP A 108 21.26 45.96 -7.36
CA ASP A 108 21.62 45.47 -6.03
C ASP A 108 20.38 45.23 -5.16
N GLU A 109 19.37 46.09 -5.27
CA GLU A 109 18.09 45.92 -4.58
C GLU A 109 17.33 44.70 -5.12
N LYS A 110 17.31 44.50 -6.45
CA LYS A 110 16.78 43.27 -7.07
C LYS A 110 17.47 42.02 -6.53
N LYS A 111 18.80 42.04 -6.39
CA LYS A 111 19.55 40.89 -5.84
C LYS A 111 19.14 40.57 -4.40
N LEU A 112 18.97 41.58 -3.55
CA LEU A 112 18.50 41.40 -2.18
C LEU A 112 17.07 40.85 -2.14
N ALA A 113 16.19 41.38 -2.99
CA ALA A 113 14.81 40.90 -3.12
C ALA A 113 14.76 39.44 -3.59
N TYR A 114 15.59 39.01 -4.54
CA TYR A 114 15.67 37.59 -4.96
C TYR A 114 16.02 36.66 -3.81
N SER A 115 16.95 37.06 -2.94
CA SER A 115 17.34 36.27 -1.76
C SER A 115 16.18 36.12 -0.78
N LYS A 116 15.48 37.23 -0.47
CA LYS A 116 14.28 37.20 0.39
C LYS A 116 13.18 36.30 -0.20
N LEU A 117 12.93 36.45 -1.49
CA LEU A 117 11.90 35.73 -2.22
C LEU A 117 12.19 34.22 -2.25
N SER A 118 13.44 33.82 -2.43
CA SER A 118 13.87 32.42 -2.29
C SER A 118 13.55 31.85 -0.90
N GLY A 119 13.81 32.62 0.16
CA GLY A 119 13.49 32.21 1.53
C GLY A 119 11.97 32.04 1.75
N LEU A 120 11.18 33.00 1.29
CA LEU A 120 9.72 32.95 1.38
C LEU A 120 9.12 31.78 0.59
N ARG A 121 9.63 31.51 -0.62
CA ARG A 121 9.21 30.36 -1.42
C ARG A 121 9.53 29.02 -0.74
N ALA A 122 10.70 28.90 -0.12
CA ALA A 122 11.06 27.69 0.62
C ALA A 122 10.15 27.47 1.84
N ASP A 123 9.81 28.55 2.54
CA ASP A 123 8.87 28.51 3.66
C ASP A 123 7.44 28.13 3.22
N LEU A 124 6.95 28.72 2.13
CA LEU A 124 5.67 28.32 1.54
C LEU A 124 5.64 26.84 1.15
N LEU A 125 6.70 26.36 0.49
CA LEU A 125 6.82 24.96 0.08
C LEU A 125 6.73 24.00 1.28
N LEU A 126 7.35 24.36 2.41
CA LEU A 126 7.29 23.59 3.64
C LEU A 126 5.86 23.51 4.18
N LYS A 127 5.17 24.66 4.26
CA LYS A 127 3.78 24.73 4.70
C LYS A 127 2.85 23.90 3.81
N GLU A 128 3.00 24.01 2.50
CA GLU A 128 2.22 23.21 1.55
C GLU A 128 2.50 21.70 1.66
N LYS A 129 3.75 21.32 1.95
CA LYS A 129 4.11 19.92 2.22
C LYS A 129 3.37 19.40 3.45
N PHE A 130 3.35 20.17 4.55
CA PHE A 130 2.62 19.79 5.75
C PHE A 130 1.11 19.69 5.48
N LEU A 131 0.50 20.64 4.78
CA LEU A 131 -0.92 20.54 4.38
C LEU A 131 -1.22 19.27 3.58
N ARG A 132 -0.31 18.85 2.68
CA ARG A 132 -0.47 17.57 1.96
C ARG A 132 -0.37 16.36 2.88
N GLN A 133 0.50 16.40 3.89
CA GLN A 133 0.65 15.34 4.89
C GLN A 133 -0.52 15.26 5.88
N GLY A 134 -1.35 16.30 5.94
CA GLY A 134 -2.57 16.33 6.75
C GLY A 134 -3.72 15.50 6.21
N ARG A 135 -3.51 14.73 5.14
CA ARG A 135 -4.54 13.90 4.50
C ARG A 135 -4.10 12.45 4.50
N ILE A 136 -5.02 11.56 4.86
CA ILE A 136 -4.85 10.12 4.64
C ILE A 136 -5.46 9.77 3.29
N VAL A 137 -4.66 9.14 2.45
CA VAL A 137 -5.10 8.62 1.14
C VAL A 137 -5.04 7.10 1.13
N ALA A 138 -5.97 6.47 0.41
CA ALA A 138 -5.95 5.03 0.19
C ALA A 138 -4.75 4.66 -0.73
N PRO A 139 -3.83 3.78 -0.28
CA PRO A 139 -2.67 3.40 -1.08
C PRO A 139 -2.99 2.37 -2.18
N ALA A 140 -4.10 1.65 -2.05
CA ALA A 140 -4.57 0.61 -2.96
C ALA A 140 -6.09 0.51 -2.88
N ASP A 141 -6.69 -0.20 -3.84
CA ASP A 141 -8.12 -0.52 -3.82
C ASP A 141 -8.41 -1.53 -2.71
N GLY A 142 -9.53 -1.36 -2.01
CA GLY A 142 -9.93 -2.25 -0.93
C GLY A 142 -11.15 -1.77 -0.15
N VAL A 143 -11.38 -2.38 1.00
CA VAL A 143 -12.50 -2.05 1.89
C VAL A 143 -11.98 -1.59 3.25
N ILE A 144 -12.55 -0.51 3.78
CA ILE A 144 -12.24 -0.06 5.13
C ILE A 144 -12.87 -1.00 6.14
N SER A 145 -12.06 -1.76 6.86
CA SER A 145 -12.56 -2.78 7.80
C SER A 145 -12.72 -2.27 9.22
N VAL A 146 -11.89 -1.31 9.64
CA VAL A 146 -11.96 -0.71 10.99
C VAL A 146 -11.64 0.76 10.94
N ARG A 147 -12.36 1.56 11.73
CA ARG A 147 -12.05 2.94 12.07
C ARG A 147 -11.73 3.03 13.58
N LEU A 148 -10.57 3.59 13.91
CA LEU A 148 -10.02 3.63 15.28
C LEU A 148 -10.03 5.03 15.92
N GLN A 149 -10.24 6.08 15.13
CA GLN A 149 -10.37 7.46 15.64
C GLN A 149 -11.56 8.16 15.01
N ASN A 150 -12.07 9.17 15.71
CA ASN A 150 -13.21 9.96 15.29
C ASN A 150 -12.83 11.40 14.92
N PRO A 151 -13.61 12.07 14.06
CA PRO A 151 -13.52 13.51 13.89
C PRO A 151 -13.61 14.24 15.24
N GLY A 152 -12.81 15.29 15.40
CA GLY A 152 -12.66 16.07 16.63
C GLY A 152 -11.61 15.53 17.60
N GLU A 153 -11.19 14.27 17.48
CA GLU A 153 -10.08 13.74 18.29
C GLU A 153 -8.73 14.24 17.78
N MET A 154 -7.74 14.31 18.67
CA MET A 154 -6.35 14.54 18.28
C MET A 154 -5.80 13.30 17.58
N ALA A 155 -5.32 13.48 16.35
CA ALA A 155 -4.51 12.49 15.69
C ALA A 155 -3.15 12.38 16.40
N VAL A 156 -2.64 11.16 16.51
CA VAL A 156 -1.31 10.88 17.03
C VAL A 156 -0.47 10.32 15.90
N ALA A 157 0.76 10.83 15.74
CA ALA A 157 1.65 10.35 14.70
C ALA A 157 1.87 8.83 14.82
N MET A 158 1.82 8.14 13.68
CA MET A 158 1.99 6.68 13.59
C MET A 158 0.93 5.83 14.30
N LYS A 159 -0.10 6.44 14.93
CA LYS A 159 -1.24 5.70 15.47
C LYS A 159 -2.21 5.36 14.34
N PRO A 160 -2.59 4.09 14.14
CA PRO A 160 -3.50 3.72 13.06
C PRO A 160 -4.88 4.33 13.29
N VAL A 161 -5.46 4.84 12.21
CA VAL A 161 -6.79 5.43 12.17
C VAL A 161 -7.75 4.56 11.37
N PHE A 162 -7.28 4.00 10.25
CA PHE A 162 -8.04 3.05 9.45
C PHE A 162 -7.28 1.75 9.24
N TYR A 163 -8.04 0.66 9.14
CA TYR A 163 -7.58 -0.59 8.56
C TYR A 163 -8.18 -0.73 7.18
N LEU A 164 -7.33 -0.87 6.16
CA LEU A 164 -7.73 -1.14 4.80
C LEU A 164 -7.43 -2.60 4.49
N GLU A 165 -8.44 -3.36 4.09
CA GLU A 165 -8.27 -4.73 3.61
C GLU A 165 -8.26 -4.70 2.08
N ALA A 166 -7.11 -5.06 1.51
CA ALA A 166 -6.87 -5.02 0.06
C ALA A 166 -6.70 -6.47 -0.46
N PRO A 167 -7.77 -7.11 -0.99
CA PRO A 167 -7.76 -8.53 -1.33
C PRO A 167 -6.77 -8.89 -2.45
N ASN A 168 -6.55 -7.98 -3.40
CA ASN A 168 -5.76 -8.22 -4.62
C ASN A 168 -4.59 -7.25 -4.80
N SER A 169 -4.15 -6.58 -3.73
CA SER A 169 -3.02 -5.65 -3.78
C SER A 169 -1.73 -6.39 -4.14
N LYS A 170 -1.29 -6.24 -5.40
CA LYS A 170 0.09 -6.44 -5.84
C LYS A 170 0.81 -5.09 -5.72
N TRP A 171 1.93 -5.07 -5.02
CA TRP A 171 2.76 -3.88 -4.83
C TRP A 171 3.52 -3.54 -6.11
#